data_AF-A0A3B9C2S5-F1
#
_entry.id   AF-A0A3B9C2S5-F1
#
_cell.length_a   1.000
_cell.length_b   1.000
_cell.length_c   1.000
_cell.angle_alpha   90.00
_cell.angle_beta   90.00
_cell.angle_gamma   90.00
#
_symmetry.space_group_name_H-M   'P 1'
#
loop_
_entity.id
_entity.type
_entity.pdbx_description
1 polymer ?
#
loop_
_entity_poly.entity_id
_entity_poly.type
_entity_poly.pdbx_seq_one_letter_code
_entity_poly.pdbx_strand_id
1 'polypeptide(L)'
;IAVMLGAELGTCSDTLIATIRGSRAAIKTGLFHLGFNLLSIILGLIFFYPFLHLVEKLSAGAPLERSIANAHMLFNITGVLVFVWTIPVFEKLLNKLLPDKVLS
;
A
#
# COMPACT_ATOMS: atom_id res chain seq x y z
N ILE A 1 -3.31 9.92 -12.06
CA ILE A 1 -2.87 8.57 -11.62
C ILE A 1 -1.48 8.62 -10.97
N ALA A 2 -0.43 9.15 -11.60
CA ALA A 2 0.88 9.28 -10.93
C ALA A 2 0.81 10.09 -9.62
N VAL A 3 0.13 11.25 -9.63
CA VAL A 3 -0.11 12.06 -8.41
C VAL A 3 -0.91 11.28 -7.36
N MET A 4 -1.89 10.48 -7.79
CA MET A 4 -2.68 9.61 -6.90
C MET A 4 -1.79 8.56 -6.21
N LEU A 5 -0.87 7.91 -6.93
CA LEU A 5 0.11 6.99 -6.33
C LEU A 5 1.02 7.69 -5.31
N GLY A 6 1.42 8.93 -5.59
CA GLY A 6 2.19 9.75 -4.65
C GLY A 6 1.38 10.09 -3.39
N ALA A 7 0.10 10.41 -3.52
CA ALA A 7 -0.79 10.68 -2.41
C ALA A 7 -0.97 9.43 -1.51
N GLU A 8 -1.10 8.24 -2.10
CA GLU A 8 -1.16 6.97 -1.37
C GLU A 8 0.12 6.70 -0.55
N LEU A 9 1.29 7.03 -1.09
CA LEU A 9 2.53 6.89 -0.32
C LEU A 9 2.58 7.88 0.86
N GLY A 10 2.05 9.09 0.66
CA GLY A 10 1.95 10.12 1.69
C GLY A 10 1.07 9.68 2.86
N THR A 11 -0.14 9.19 2.60
CA THR A 11 -1.08 8.74 3.65
C THR A 11 -0.54 7.55 4.46
N CYS A 12 0.19 6.63 3.82
CA CYS A 12 0.87 5.55 4.55
C CYS A 12 2.02 6.07 5.42
N SER A 13 2.73 7.10 4.96
CA SER A 13 3.80 7.74 5.74
C SER A 13 3.23 8.44 6.97
N ASP A 14 2.11 9.16 6.82
CA ASP A 14 1.38 9.78 7.93
C ASP A 14 0.91 8.73 8.94
N THR A 15 0.42 7.59 8.46
CA THR A 15 0.03 6.46 9.32
C THR A 15 1.21 5.95 10.14
N LEU A 16 2.38 5.74 9.51
CA LEU A 16 3.58 5.34 10.24
C LEU A 16 3.96 6.36 11.31
N ILE A 17 3.99 7.65 10.96
CA ILE A 17 4.29 8.74 11.89
C ILE A 17 3.29 8.74 13.06
N ALA A 18 2.00 8.55 12.80
CA ALA A 18 0.96 8.48 13.82
C ALA A 18 1.18 7.30 14.78
N THR A 19 1.70 6.17 14.30
CA THR A 19 1.96 4.98 15.13
C THR A 19 3.27 5.02 15.93
N ILE A 20 4.19 5.97 15.65
CA ILE A 20 5.57 5.94 16.19
C ILE A 20 5.65 6.03 17.72
N ARG A 21 4.65 6.68 18.36
CA ARG A 21 4.53 6.79 19.83
C ARG A 21 3.57 5.75 20.43
N GLY A 22 3.06 4.83 19.61
CA GLY A 22 2.13 3.80 20.01
C GLY A 22 2.81 2.55 20.60
N SER A 23 2.03 1.49 20.76
CA SER A 23 2.53 0.17 21.15
C SER A 23 3.44 -0.43 20.07
N ARG A 24 4.21 -1.47 20.42
CA ARG A 24 4.98 -2.26 19.44
C ARG A 24 4.08 -2.78 18.31
N ALA A 25 2.88 -3.25 18.65
CA ALA A 25 1.89 -3.68 17.67
C ALA A 25 1.46 -2.54 16.74
N ALA A 26 1.23 -1.32 17.27
CA ALA A 26 0.88 -0.16 16.46
C ALA A 26 2.00 0.18 15.46
N ILE A 27 3.27 0.22 15.91
CA ILE A 27 4.42 0.50 15.04
C ILE A 27 4.57 -0.60 13.97
N LYS A 28 4.40 -1.88 14.34
CA LYS A 28 4.41 -3.00 13.38
C LYS A 28 3.33 -2.81 12.30
N THR A 29 2.12 -2.42 12.68
CA THR A 29 1.04 -2.13 11.72
C THR A 29 1.39 -0.95 10.81
N GLY A 30 1.95 0.14 11.34
CA GLY A 30 2.39 1.28 10.54
C GLY A 30 3.48 0.92 9.53
N LEU A 31 4.49 0.15 9.96
CA LEU A 31 5.56 -0.34 9.09
C LEU A 31 5.05 -1.33 8.04
N PHE A 32 4.13 -2.22 8.42
CA PHE A 32 3.48 -3.13 7.49
C PHE A 32 2.74 -2.35 6.42
N HIS A 33 1.91 -1.38 6.81
CA HIS A 33 1.11 -0.59 5.89
C HIS A 33 1.98 0.20 4.90
N LEU A 34 3.03 0.87 5.39
CA LEU A 34 3.97 1.59 4.52
C LEU A 34 4.75 0.65 3.59
N GLY A 35 5.30 -0.45 4.12
CA GLY A 35 6.08 -1.40 3.34
C GLY A 35 5.25 -2.09 2.25
N PHE A 36 4.06 -2.55 2.61
CA PHE A 36 3.09 -3.15 1.69
C PHE A 36 2.72 -2.18 0.55
N ASN A 37 2.41 -0.92 0.89
CA ASN A 37 2.00 0.06 -0.11
C ASN A 37 3.18 0.48 -1.00
N LEU A 38 4.37 0.66 -0.43
CA LEU A 38 5.57 0.97 -1.19
C LEU A 38 5.89 -0.12 -2.22
N LEU A 39 5.83 -1.41 -1.84
CA LEU A 39 6.01 -2.52 -2.77
C LEU A 39 4.93 -2.56 -3.86
N SER A 40 3.68 -2.32 -3.48
CA SER A 40 2.56 -2.23 -4.43
C SER A 40 2.78 -1.10 -5.44
N ILE A 41 3.25 0.07 -4.99
CA ILE A 41 3.54 1.22 -5.86
C ILE A 41 4.71 0.91 -6.79
N ILE A 42 5.80 0.32 -6.28
CA ILE A 42 6.94 -0.09 -7.11
C ILE A 42 6.48 -1.05 -8.21
N LEU A 43 5.67 -2.05 -7.87
CA LEU A 43 5.12 -2.97 -8.85
C LEU A 43 4.20 -2.26 -9.86
N GLY A 44 3.33 -1.37 -9.38
CA GLY A 44 2.46 -0.55 -10.22
C GLY A 44 3.24 0.35 -11.18
N LEU A 45 4.41 0.87 -10.78
CA LEU A 45 5.30 1.66 -11.63
C LEU A 45 6.00 0.80 -12.69
N ILE A 46 6.41 -0.42 -12.34
CA ILE A 46 6.96 -1.38 -13.32
C ILE A 46 5.92 -1.69 -14.40
N PHE A 47 4.65 -1.85 -14.03
CA PHE A 47 3.53 -2.14 -14.92
C PHE A 47 2.68 -0.91 -15.26
N PHE A 48 3.27 0.29 -15.23
CA PHE A 48 2.51 1.54 -15.30
C PHE A 48 1.68 1.69 -16.57
N TYR A 49 2.27 1.50 -17.76
CA TYR A 49 1.54 1.63 -19.02
C TYR A 49 0.43 0.57 -19.20
N PRO A 50 0.68 -0.74 -18.95
CA PRO A 50 -0.40 -1.73 -18.91
C PRO A 50 -1.54 -1.38 -17.95
N PHE A 51 -1.20 -0.87 -16.76
CA PHE A 51 -2.18 -0.44 -15.76
C PHE A 51 -3.02 0.74 -16.26
N LEU A 52 -2.40 1.75 -16.87
CA LEU A 52 -3.11 2.89 -17.48
C LEU A 52 -4.11 2.42 -18.54
N HIS A 53 -3.70 1.57 -19.47
CA HIS A 53 -4.60 1.05 -20.51
C HIS A 53 -5.77 0.26 -19.93
N LEU A 54 -5.56 -0.47 -18.83
CA LEU A 54 -6.64 -1.19 -18.14
C LEU A 54 -7.64 -0.21 -17.50
N VAL A 55 -7.14 0.84 -16.83
CA VAL A 55 -7.98 1.89 -16.24
C VAL A 55 -8.78 2.61 -17.32
N GLU A 56 -8.17 2.97 -18.44
CA GLU A 56 -8.82 3.65 -19.57
C GLU A 56 -9.94 2.79 -20.16
N LYS A 57 -9.70 1.49 -20.34
CA LYS A 57 -10.73 0.54 -20.81
C LYS A 57 -11.89 0.41 -19.83
N LEU A 58 -11.61 0.28 -18.54
CA LEU A 58 -12.64 0.15 -17.50
C LEU A 58 -13.42 1.46 -17.27
N SER A 59 -12.80 2.59 -17.56
CA SER A 59 -13.36 3.93 -17.35
C SER A 59 -13.82 4.59 -18.65
N ALA A 60 -14.03 3.80 -19.72
CA ALA A 60 -14.41 4.32 -21.03
C ALA A 60 -15.69 5.19 -20.93
N GLY A 61 -15.60 6.44 -21.40
CA GLY A 61 -16.70 7.40 -21.34
C GLY A 61 -16.98 7.99 -19.95
N ALA A 62 -16.18 7.66 -18.92
CA ALA A 62 -16.29 8.26 -17.61
C ALA A 62 -15.52 9.59 -17.51
N PRO A 63 -15.98 10.54 -16.69
CA PRO A 63 -15.23 11.76 -16.41
C PRO A 63 -13.95 11.46 -15.62
N LEU A 64 -13.00 12.40 -15.66
CA LEU A 64 -11.64 12.20 -15.15
C LEU A 64 -11.60 11.78 -13.68
N GLU A 65 -12.47 12.34 -12.83
CA GLU A 65 -12.53 12.05 -11.40
C GLU A 65 -12.88 10.58 -11.16
N ARG A 66 -13.83 10.03 -11.94
CA ARG A 66 -14.20 8.61 -11.89
C ARG A 66 -13.08 7.72 -12.39
N SER A 67 -12.37 8.12 -13.44
CA SER A 67 -11.21 7.37 -13.93
C SER A 67 -10.09 7.28 -12.90
N ILE A 68 -9.85 8.36 -12.15
CA ILE A 68 -8.87 8.36 -11.04
C ILE A 68 -9.36 7.47 -9.89
N ALA A 69 -10.64 7.56 -9.51
CA ALA A 69 -11.22 6.70 -8.47
C ALA A 69 -11.16 5.21 -8.84
N ASN A 70 -11.47 4.86 -10.09
CA ASN A 70 -11.34 3.50 -10.61
C ASN A 70 -9.89 3.02 -10.59
N ALA A 71 -8.94 3.87 -10.98
CA ALA A 71 -7.52 3.56 -10.89
C ALA A 71 -7.10 3.24 -9.45
N HIS A 72 -7.53 4.08 -8.50
CA HIS A 72 -7.21 3.91 -7.09
C HIS A 72 -7.75 2.58 -6.54
N MET A 73 -9.03 2.31 -6.79
CA MET A 73 -9.67 1.05 -6.38
C MET A 73 -8.95 -0.16 -6.98
N LEU A 74 -8.67 -0.13 -8.29
CA LEU A 74 -8.02 -1.21 -9.00
C LEU A 74 -6.60 -1.45 -8.48
N PHE A 75 -5.84 -0.38 -8.24
CA PHE A 75 -4.49 -0.45 -7.68
C PHE A 75 -4.50 -1.11 -6.31
N ASN A 76 -5.38 -0.69 -5.40
CA ASN A 76 -5.45 -1.24 -4.05
C ASN A 76 -5.93 -2.69 -4.02
N ILE A 77 -6.97 -3.04 -4.80
CA ILE A 77 -7.44 -4.42 -4.88
C ILE A 77 -6.35 -5.33 -5.46
N THR A 78 -5.71 -4.91 -6.55
CA THR A 78 -4.64 -5.70 -7.18
C THR A 78 -3.44 -5.85 -6.23
N GLY A 79 -3.04 -4.78 -5.54
CA GLY A 79 -1.97 -4.82 -4.53
C GLY A 79 -2.29 -5.83 -3.42
N VAL A 80 -3.51 -5.80 -2.86
CA VAL A 80 -3.94 -6.79 -1.86
C VAL A 80 -3.90 -8.20 -2.42
N LEU A 81 -4.48 -8.42 -3.60
CA LEU A 81 -4.45 -9.75 -4.22
C LEU A 81 -3.03 -10.25 -4.41
N VAL A 82 -2.09 -9.39 -4.84
CA VAL A 82 -0.69 -9.75 -5.10
C VAL A 82 0.14 -9.91 -3.83
N PHE A 83 -0.16 -9.24 -2.74
CA PHE A 83 0.72 -9.25 -1.57
C PHE A 83 0.11 -9.92 -0.33
N VAL A 84 -1.18 -10.29 -0.34
CA VAL A 84 -1.85 -10.96 0.79
C VAL A 84 -1.12 -12.25 1.22
N TRP A 85 -0.57 -13.00 0.27
CA TRP A 85 0.19 -14.22 0.59
C TRP A 85 1.56 -13.96 1.22
N THR A 86 2.06 -12.72 1.17
CA THR A 86 3.33 -12.32 1.78
C THR A 86 3.17 -11.85 3.24
N ILE A 87 1.93 -11.75 3.74
CA ILE A 87 1.62 -11.34 5.12
C ILE A 87 2.41 -12.15 6.17
N PRO A 88 2.48 -13.50 6.11
CA PRO A 88 3.23 -14.26 7.10
C PRO A 88 4.74 -13.98 7.07
N VAL A 89 5.28 -13.60 5.92
CA VAL A 89 6.69 -13.23 5.76
C VAL A 89 6.95 -11.87 6.38
N PHE A 90 6.08 -10.90 6.10
CA PHE A 90 6.11 -9.57 6.73
C PHE A 90 5.99 -9.65 8.25
N GLU A 91 5.08 -10.46 8.76
CA GLU A 91 4.90 -10.66 10.20
C GLU A 91 6.20 -11.17 10.85
N LYS A 92 6.82 -12.22 10.30
CA LYS A 92 8.09 -12.76 10.79
C LYS A 92 9.21 -11.72 10.75
N LEU A 93 9.29 -10.96 9.66
CA LEU A 93 10.28 -9.89 9.50
C LEU A 93 10.09 -8.81 10.57
N LEU A 94 8.86 -8.33 10.75
CA LEU A 94 8.54 -7.29 11.72
C LEU A 94 8.71 -7.76 13.17
N ASN A 95 8.39 -9.02 13.48
CA ASN A 95 8.65 -9.60 14.80
C ASN A 95 10.15 -9.74 15.09
N LYS A 96 10.97 -9.97 14.05
CA LYS A 96 12.44 -9.98 14.19
C LYS A 96 13.02 -8.57 14.35
N LEU A 97 12.50 -7.58 13.62
CA LEU A 97 12.96 -6.19 13.68
C LEU A 97 12.49 -5.46 14.94
N LEU A 98 11.27 -5.73 15.39
CA LEU A 98 10.63 -5.13 16.55
C LEU A 98 10.08 -6.24 17.47
N PRO A 99 10.95 -6.99 18.16
CA PRO A 99 10.49 -8.02 19.10
C PRO A 99 9.64 -7.40 20.20
N ASP A 100 8.61 -8.13 20.62
CA ASP A 100 7.80 -7.73 21.77
C ASP A 100 8.69 -7.75 23.03
N LYS A 101 8.43 -6.81 23.95
CA LYS A 101 9.16 -6.84 25.22
C LYS A 101 8.78 -8.13 25.93
N VAL A 102 9.77 -8.97 26.23
CA VAL A 102 9.60 -10.03 27.23
C VAL A 102 9.18 -9.30 28.50
N LEU A 103 7.99 -9.63 29.02
CA LEU A 103 7.57 -9.18 30.34
C LEU A 103 8.56 -9.81 31.33
N SER A 104 9.56 -9.04 31.76
CA SER A 104 10.46 -9.36 32.87
C SER A 104 9.80 -8.99 34.18
#